data_AF-A0A955B783-F1
#
_entry.id   AF-A0A955B783-F1
#
_cell.length_a   1.000
_cell.length_b   1.000
_cell.length_c   1.000
_cell.angle_alpha   90.00
_cell.angle_beta   90.00
_cell.angle_gamma   90.00
#
_symmetry.space_group_name_H-M   'P 1'
#
loop_
_entity.id
_entity.type
_entity.pdbx_description
1 polymer ?
#
loop_
_entity_poly.entity_id
_entity_poly.type
_entity_poly.pdbx_seq_one_letter_code
_entity_poly.pdbx_strand_id
1 'polypeptide(L)'
;MNKRCSSCQLQFERESGFFLGAIYFNYGLTALIVTVLYVGMLISRSVSPFYMKAIPLTIAVAFPLSFFRHARSLWLGFDYFIDPRETNEESGSEWHESAGQHDNVAT
;
A
#
# COMPACT_ATOMS: atom_id res chain seq x y z
N MET A 1 11.80 -6.76 6.30
CA MET A 1 11.59 -6.17 4.97
C MET A 1 12.88 -5.47 4.58
N ASN A 2 13.46 -5.78 3.43
CA ASN A 2 14.60 -5.00 2.93
C ASN A 2 14.10 -3.61 2.54
N LYS A 3 14.91 -2.56 2.74
CA LYS A 3 14.54 -1.19 2.39
C LYS A 3 14.58 -0.93 0.88
N ARG A 4 15.44 -1.68 0.19
CA ARG A 4 15.62 -1.61 -1.27
C ARG A 4 15.64 -3.00 -1.90
N CYS A 5 15.25 -3.08 -3.16
CA CYS A 5 15.41 -4.28 -3.97
C CYS A 5 16.90 -4.50 -4.30
N SER A 6 17.41 -5.72 -4.17
CA SER A 6 18.81 -6.03 -4.49
C SER A 6 19.11 -6.01 -6.00
N SER A 7 18.12 -6.28 -6.85
CA SER A 7 18.30 -6.37 -8.31
C SER A 7 18.13 -5.04 -9.03
N CYS A 8 17.20 -4.19 -8.58
CA CYS A 8 16.88 -2.92 -9.25
C CYS A 8 17.05 -1.69 -8.35
N GLN A 9 17.52 -1.85 -7.10
CA GLN A 9 17.73 -0.77 -6.12
C GLN A 9 16.48 0.08 -5.79
N LEU A 10 15.30 -0.33 -6.24
CA LEU A 10 14.03 0.34 -5.97
C LEU A 10 13.79 0.45 -4.45
N GLN A 11 13.52 1.66 -3.97
CA GLN A 11 13.11 1.89 -2.60
C GLN A 11 11.67 1.42 -2.40
N PHE A 12 11.44 0.48 -1.47
CA PHE A 12 10.09 -0.01 -1.19
C PHE A 12 9.24 0.97 -0.39
N GLU A 13 9.89 1.85 0.37
CA GLU A 13 9.25 2.93 1.13
C GLU A 13 9.73 4.24 0.53
N ARG A 14 8.84 4.91 -0.22
CA ARG A 14 9.14 6.14 -0.94
C ARG A 14 9.14 7.37 -0.02
N GLU A 15 8.18 7.39 0.89
CA GLU A 15 7.91 8.47 1.85
C GLU A 15 7.52 7.85 3.20
N SER A 16 7.70 8.59 4.30
CA SER A 16 7.24 8.15 5.61
C SER A 16 5.72 7.97 5.59
N GLY A 17 5.24 6.76 5.90
CA GLY A 17 3.80 6.46 5.88
C GLY A 17 3.26 5.97 4.54
N PHE A 18 4.12 5.70 3.55
CA PHE A 18 3.71 5.12 2.25
C PHE A 18 2.84 3.85 2.39
N PHE A 19 3.12 3.00 3.38
CA PHE A 19 2.34 1.78 3.62
C PHE A 19 0.94 2.02 4.20
N LEU A 20 0.56 3.26 4.52
CA LEU A 20 -0.80 3.58 4.96
C LEU A 20 -1.82 3.27 3.85
N GLY A 21 -1.46 3.50 2.58
CA GLY A 21 -2.27 3.11 1.43
C GLY A 21 -2.47 1.59 1.34
N ALA A 22 -1.42 0.80 1.61
CA ALA A 22 -1.53 -0.66 1.67
C ALA A 22 -2.47 -1.15 2.79
N ILE A 23 -2.53 -0.43 3.93
CA ILE A 23 -3.50 -0.72 5.01
C ILE A 23 -4.92 -0.45 4.52
N TYR A 24 -5.17 0.68 3.85
CA TYR A 24 -6.50 0.98 3.29
C TYR A 24 -6.94 -0.03 2.23
N PHE A 25 -6.04 -0.45 1.34
CA PHE A 25 -6.33 -1.50 0.36
C PHE A 25 -6.70 -2.82 1.04
N ASN A 26 -5.92 -3.23 2.04
CA ASN A 26 -6.18 -4.46 2.79
C ASN A 26 -7.51 -4.40 3.53
N TYR A 27 -7.78 -3.29 4.21
CA TYR A 27 -9.02 -3.07 4.94
C TYR A 27 -10.23 -3.05 4.00
N GLY A 28 -10.16 -2.27 2.91
CA GLY A 28 -11.24 -2.14 1.95
C GLY A 28 -11.61 -3.48 1.31
N LEU A 29 -10.61 -4.28 0.93
CA LEU A 29 -10.83 -5.62 0.38
C LEU A 29 -11.43 -6.58 1.43
N THR A 30 -10.92 -6.55 2.66
CA THR A 30 -11.45 -7.35 3.76
C THR A 30 -12.92 -7.01 4.04
N ALA A 31 -13.23 -5.72 4.14
CA ALA A 31 -14.58 -5.23 4.39
C ALA A 31 -15.55 -5.62 3.26
N LEU A 32 -15.11 -5.51 2.00
CA LEU A 32 -15.89 -5.93 0.83
C LEU A 32 -16.21 -7.42 0.88
N ILE A 33 -15.20 -8.28 1.10
CA ILE A 33 -15.37 -9.74 1.18
C ILE A 33 -16.34 -10.11 2.30
N VAL A 34 -16.12 -9.56 3.50
CA VAL A 34 -16.96 -9.82 4.66
C VAL A 34 -18.40 -9.38 4.42
N THR A 35 -18.60 -8.21 3.81
CA THR A 35 -19.94 -7.67 3.52
C THR A 35 -20.67 -8.53 2.50
N VAL A 36 -20.04 -8.86 1.38
CA VAL A 36 -20.63 -9.72 0.34
C VAL A 36 -20.99 -11.09 0.90
N LEU A 37 -20.10 -11.69 1.69
CA LEU A 37 -20.33 -12.98 2.32
C LEU A 37 -21.50 -12.92 3.31
N TYR A 38 -21.53 -11.90 4.17
CA TYR A 38 -22.62 -11.73 5.15
C TYR A 38 -23.98 -11.52 4.47
N VAL A 39 -24.05 -10.67 3.45
CA VAL A 39 -25.28 -10.45 2.66
C VAL A 39 -25.71 -11.73 1.94
N GLY A 40 -24.78 -12.48 1.36
CA GLY A 40 -25.08 -13.77 0.72
C GLY A 40 -25.66 -14.79 1.72
N MET A 41 -25.12 -14.86 2.93
CA MET A 41 -25.63 -15.71 4.00
C MET A 41 -27.03 -15.29 4.46
N LEU A 42 -27.30 -13.99 4.54
CA LEU A 42 -28.62 -13.45 4.88
C LEU A 42 -29.68 -13.87 3.85
N ILE A 43 -29.36 -13.78 2.56
CA ILE A 43 -30.29 -14.15 1.47
C ILE A 43 -30.56 -15.66 1.48
N SER A 44 -29.54 -16.49 1.74
CA SER A 44 -29.67 -17.95 1.72
C SER A 44 -30.61 -18.50 2.80
N ARG A 45 -30.77 -17.79 3.95
CA ARG A 45 -31.63 -18.15 5.10
C ARG A 45 -31.44 -19.58 5.66
N SER A 46 -30.39 -20.27 5.22
CA SER A 46 -30.10 -21.68 5.53
C SER A 46 -29.03 -21.85 6.62
N VAL A 47 -28.42 -20.74 7.05
CA VAL A 47 -27.26 -20.76 7.95
C VAL A 47 -27.67 -20.51 9.39
N SER A 48 -27.18 -21.33 10.31
CA SER A 48 -27.43 -21.14 11.74
C SER A 48 -26.85 -19.81 12.26
N PRO A 49 -27.50 -19.16 13.25
CA PRO A 49 -27.07 -17.86 13.81
C PRO A 49 -25.64 -17.85 14.34
N PHE A 50 -25.14 -19.01 14.77
CA PHE A 50 -23.75 -19.16 15.22
C PHE A 50 -22.78 -18.94 14.06
N TYR A 51 -22.97 -19.66 12.95
CA TYR A 51 -22.10 -19.59 11.78
C TYR A 51 -22.19 -18.24 11.06
N MET A 52 -23.35 -17.59 11.09
CA MET A 52 -23.52 -16.21 10.59
C MET A 52 -22.59 -15.19 11.26
N LYS A 53 -22.11 -15.44 12.47
CA LYS A 53 -21.17 -14.56 13.18
C LYS A 53 -19.75 -15.10 13.13
N ALA A 54 -19.58 -16.40 13.31
CA ALA A 54 -18.27 -17.04 13.37
C ALA A 54 -17.50 -16.95 12.04
N ILE A 55 -18.16 -17.18 10.91
CA ILE A 55 -17.50 -17.19 9.59
C ILE A 55 -16.99 -15.78 9.22
N PRO A 56 -17.83 -14.72 9.23
CA PRO A 56 -17.36 -13.38 8.89
C PRO A 56 -16.25 -12.88 9.84
N LEU A 57 -16.37 -13.17 11.14
CA LEU A 57 -15.35 -12.79 12.12
C LEU A 57 -14.01 -13.49 11.85
N THR A 58 -14.04 -14.79 11.54
CA THR A 58 -12.83 -15.55 11.22
C THR A 58 -12.15 -14.98 9.98
N ILE A 59 -12.92 -14.66 8.93
CA ILE A 59 -12.38 -14.06 7.70
C ILE A 59 -11.83 -12.66 7.99
N ALA A 60 -12.55 -11.84 8.76
CA ALA A 60 -12.13 -10.49 9.10
C ALA A 60 -10.78 -10.42 9.84
N VAL A 61 -10.35 -11.51 10.48
CA VAL A 61 -9.04 -11.59 11.15
C VAL A 61 -8.02 -12.34 10.30
N ALA A 62 -8.36 -13.52 9.79
CA ALA A 62 -7.41 -14.38 9.07
C ALA A 62 -7.00 -13.78 7.72
N PHE A 63 -7.93 -13.18 6.99
CA PHE A 63 -7.67 -12.61 5.67
C PHE A 63 -6.68 -11.44 5.72
N PRO A 64 -6.88 -10.37 6.51
CA PRO A 64 -5.94 -9.26 6.51
C PRO A 64 -4.54 -9.67 6.98
N LEU A 65 -4.43 -10.56 7.97
CA LEU A 65 -3.14 -11.07 8.45
C LEU A 65 -2.36 -11.81 7.37
N SER A 66 -3.04 -12.66 6.58
CA SER A 66 -2.39 -13.37 5.47
C SER A 66 -2.15 -12.48 4.25
N PHE A 67 -3.06 -11.54 3.98
CA PHE A 67 -3.05 -10.73 2.76
C PHE A 67 -2.21 -9.45 2.87
N PHE A 68 -1.82 -9.03 4.07
CA PHE A 68 -1.07 -7.79 4.27
C PHE A 68 0.22 -7.72 3.43
N ARG A 69 0.89 -8.87 3.22
CA ARG A 69 2.09 -8.94 2.38
C ARG A 69 1.77 -8.67 0.91
N HIS A 70 0.62 -9.15 0.42
CA HIS A 70 0.16 -8.90 -0.94
C HIS A 70 -0.36 -7.47 -1.11
N ALA A 71 -1.03 -6.91 -0.10
CA ALA A 71 -1.49 -5.53 -0.11
C ALA A 71 -0.32 -4.54 -0.29
N ARG A 72 0.83 -4.80 0.33
CA ARG A 72 2.05 -3.99 0.12
C ARG A 72 2.55 -4.07 -1.32
N SER A 73 2.61 -5.26 -1.91
CA SER A 73 3.01 -5.43 -3.33
C SER A 73 2.02 -4.78 -4.30
N LEU A 74 0.73 -4.91 -4.05
CA LEU A 74 -0.33 -4.30 -4.87
C LEU A 74 -0.28 -2.78 -4.79
N TRP A 75 -0.11 -2.22 -3.59
CA TRP A 75 0.02 -0.77 -3.41
C TRP A 75 1.27 -0.23 -4.14
N LEU A 76 2.41 -0.92 -4.05
CA LEU A 76 3.61 -0.57 -4.81
C LEU A 76 3.39 -0.57 -6.33
N GLY A 77 2.70 -1.58 -6.86
CA GLY A 77 2.38 -1.65 -8.29
C GLY A 77 1.37 -0.59 -8.72
N PHE A 78 0.37 -0.30 -7.88
CA PHE A 78 -0.63 0.73 -8.12
C PHE A 78 -0.01 2.14 -8.10
N ASP A 79 0.86 2.42 -7.12
CA ASP A 79 1.61 3.67 -7.04
C ASP A 79 2.47 3.89 -8.28
N TYR A 80 3.21 2.86 -8.71
CA TYR A 80 4.04 2.94 -9.92
C TYR A 80 3.21 3.11 -11.20
N PHE A 81 2.00 2.56 -11.24
CA PHE A 81 1.09 2.73 -12.37
C PHE A 81 0.54 4.16 -12.46
N ILE A 82 0.24 4.79 -11.32
CA ILE A 82 -0.27 6.17 -11.27
C ILE A 82 0.85 7.18 -11.46
N ASP A 83 1.97 6.98 -10.78
CA ASP A 83 3.13 7.88 -10.76
C ASP A 83 4.42 7.08 -11.04
N PRO A 84 4.65 6.72 -12.31
CA PRO A 84 5.91 6.14 -12.74
C PRO A 84 6.98 7.24 -12.69
N ARG A 85 7.70 7.37 -11.58
CA ARG A 85 8.90 8.22 -11.58
C ARG A 85 10.04 7.45 -12.20
N GLU A 86 10.52 8.01 -13.31
CA GLU A 86 11.85 7.73 -13.84
C GLU A 86 12.85 7.91 -12.69
N THR A 87 13.73 6.93 -12.46
CA THR A 87 14.84 7.03 -11.50
C THR A 87 15.93 7.99 -11.99
N ASN A 88 15.56 9.17 -12.49
CA ASN A 88 16.50 10.19 -12.94
C ASN A 88 16.67 11.25 -11.84
N GLU A 89 17.78 11.14 -11.13
CA GLU A 89 18.66 12.20 -10.62
C GLU A 89 18.19 13.61 -10.16
N GLU A 90 16.92 13.94 -9.90
CA GLU A 90 16.57 15.35 -9.58
C GLU A 90 16.72 15.78 -8.11
N SER A 91 17.07 14.90 -7.17
CA SER A 91 17.36 15.34 -5.79
C SER A 91 18.79 15.90 -5.59
N GLY A 92 19.62 15.88 -6.64
CA GLY A 92 21.02 16.34 -6.61
C GLY A 92 21.30 17.69 -7.26
N SER A 93 20.40 18.25 -8.07
CA SER A 93 20.67 19.49 -8.83
C SER A 93 20.23 20.76 -8.11
N GLU A 94 19.17 20.73 -7.30
CA GLU A 94 18.62 21.94 -6.66
C GLU A 94 19.55 22.54 -5.58
N TRP A 95 20.38 21.72 -4.95
CA TRP A 95 21.41 22.17 -3.99
C TRP A 95 22.72 22.63 -4.65
N HIS A 96 23.00 22.21 -5.88
CA HIS A 96 24.21 22.64 -6.60
C HIS A 96 24.01 23.96 -7.37
N GLU A 97 22.80 24.24 -7.85
CA GLU A 97 22.47 25.53 -8.50
C GLU A 97 22.47 26.70 -7.49
N SER A 98 21.95 26.45 -6.28
CA SER A 98 21.86 27.46 -5.22
C SER A 98 23.20 27.77 -4.54
N ALA A 99 24.16 26.85 -4.56
CA ALA A 99 25.51 27.08 -4.04
C ALA A 99 26.40 27.88 -5.01
N GLY A 100 26.21 27.74 -6.33
CA GLY A 100 27.03 28.44 -7.34
C GLY A 100 26.59 29.88 -7.65
N GLN A 101 25.37 30.27 -7.32
CA GLN A 101 24.85 31.60 -7.67
C GLN A 101 25.24 32.69 -6.65
N HIS A 102 25.62 32.32 -5.42
CA HIS A 102 26.01 33.26 -4.37
C HIS A 102 27.46 33.75 -4.48
N ASP A 103 28.33 33.05 -5.21
CA ASP A 103 29.75 33.39 -5.34
C ASP A 103 30.01 34.44 -6.45
N ASN A 104 29.05 34.64 -7.36
CA ASN A 104 29.23 35.45 -8.57
C ASN A 104 28.77 36.92 -8.40
N VAL A 105 28.30 37.29 -7.22
CA VAL A 105 27.80 38.65 -6.91
C VAL A 105 28.85 39.48 -6.14
N ALA A 106 30.03 38.90 -5.87
CA ALA A 106 31.10 39.53 -5.09
C ALA A 106 32.36 39.91 -5.90
N THR A 107 32.31 39.92 -7.24
CA THR A 107 33.42 40.41 -8.09
C THR A 107 32.90 41.41 -9.12
#